data_AF-A0A1G0FM80-F1
#
_entry.id   AF-A0A1G0FM80-F1
#
_cell.length_a   1.000
_cell.length_b   1.000
_cell.length_c   1.000
_cell.angle_alpha   90.00
_cell.angle_beta   90.00
_cell.angle_gamma   90.00
#
_symmetry.space_group_name_H-M   'P 1'
#
loop_
_entity.id
_entity.type
_entity.pdbx_description
1 polymer ?
#
loop_
_entity_poly.entity_id
_entity_poly.type
_entity_poly.pdbx_seq_one_letter_code
_entity_poly.pdbx_strand_id
1 'polypeptide(L)'
;MSLAVGLAGTCLVTALLALAFRGEIVLGKGMGNESRVWLIREQGEAGLGLSLVRATPSSKPGVVCERTSVYFFVWGTGNPRPTVTYCDCYQLTPTAIVYEGACAP
;
A
#
# COMPACT_ATOMS: atom_id res chain seq x y z
N MET A 1 -16.51 -26.91 10.14
CA MET A 1 -16.18 -25.56 10.63
C MET A 1 -14.83 -25.50 11.35
N SER A 2 -14.42 -26.51 12.13
CA SER A 2 -13.17 -26.48 12.91
C SER A 2 -11.87 -26.39 12.10
N LEU A 3 -11.81 -27.00 10.91
CA LEU A 3 -10.61 -26.95 10.05
C LEU A 3 -10.35 -25.56 9.44
N ALA A 4 -11.41 -24.84 9.07
CA ALA A 4 -11.29 -23.49 8.49
C ALA A 4 -10.78 -22.47 9.52
N VAL A 5 -11.21 -22.60 10.78
CA VAL A 5 -10.75 -21.74 11.88
C VAL A 5 -9.27 -22.01 12.20
N GLY A 6 -8.86 -23.28 12.22
CA GLY A 6 -7.46 -23.66 12.43
C GLY A 6 -6.54 -23.07 11.35
N LEU A 7 -6.90 -23.22 10.07
CA LEU A 7 -6.13 -22.70 8.95
C LEU A 7 -6.03 -21.17 8.96
N ALA A 8 -7.15 -20.47 9.23
CA ALA A 8 -7.16 -19.01 9.31
C ALA A 8 -6.21 -18.50 10.41
N GLY A 9 -6.21 -19.15 11.57
CA GLY A 9 -5.30 -18.81 12.67
C GLY A 9 -3.83 -18.98 12.29
N THR A 10 -3.46 -20.12 11.69
CA THR A 10 -2.08 -20.37 11.27
C THR A 10 -1.61 -19.39 10.19
N CYS A 11 -2.47 -19.07 9.22
CA CYS A 11 -2.18 -18.05 8.20
C CYS A 11 -1.94 -16.67 8.81
N LEU A 12 -2.76 -16.28 9.79
CA LEU A 12 -2.60 -15.00 10.47
C LEU A 12 -1.27 -14.92 11.22
N VAL A 13 -0.93 -15.96 11.99
CA VAL A 13 0.31 -16.00 12.76
C VAL A 13 1.53 -15.95 11.85
N THR A 14 1.53 -16.73 10.76
CA THR A 14 2.64 -16.73 9.79
C THR A 14 2.80 -15.38 9.08
N ALA A 15 1.70 -14.71 8.74
CA ALA A 15 1.74 -13.35 8.18
C ALA A 15 2.32 -12.35 9.19
N LEU A 16 1.91 -12.39 10.46
CA LEU A 16 2.45 -11.52 11.50
C LEU A 16 3.95 -11.74 11.74
N LEU A 17 4.40 -13.00 11.76
CA LEU A 17 5.84 -13.30 11.83
C LEU A 17 6.58 -12.74 10.61
N ALA A 18 6.05 -12.94 9.40
CA ALA A 18 6.66 -12.42 8.19
C ALA A 18 6.80 -10.89 8.25
N LEU A 19 5.77 -10.17 8.72
CA LEU A 19 5.80 -8.72 8.91
C LEU A 19 6.86 -8.32 9.95
N ALA A 20 6.95 -9.05 11.07
CA ALA A 20 7.93 -8.77 12.12
C ALA A 20 9.37 -8.87 11.63
N PHE A 21 9.69 -9.92 10.85
CA PHE A 21 11.03 -10.18 10.33
C PHE A 21 11.40 -9.35 9.11
N ARG A 22 10.49 -9.20 8.14
CA ARG A 22 10.76 -8.48 6.88
C ARG A 22 10.55 -6.97 7.00
N GLY A 23 9.80 -6.54 8.02
CA GLY A 23 9.41 -5.14 8.19
C GLY A 23 8.26 -4.71 7.27
N GLU A 24 7.94 -5.49 6.23
CA GLU A 24 6.85 -5.20 5.31
C GLU A 24 6.22 -6.45 4.67
N ILE A 25 4.99 -6.29 4.21
CA ILE A 25 4.26 -7.23 3.37
C ILE A 25 3.66 -6.43 2.22
N VAL A 26 3.94 -6.87 0.99
CA VAL A 26 3.33 -6.33 -0.23
C VAL A 26 2.41 -7.40 -0.82
N LEU A 27 1.18 -7.02 -1.11
CA LEU A 27 0.14 -7.82 -1.73
C LEU A 27 -0.29 -7.15 -3.03
N GLY A 28 -0.34 -7.93 -4.11
CA GLY A 28 -0.62 -7.41 -5.45
C GLY A 28 0.59 -7.50 -6.35
N LYS A 29 0.38 -7.26 -7.65
CA LYS A 29 1.43 -7.27 -8.66
C LYS A 29 1.16 -6.18 -9.68
N GLY A 30 2.10 -5.26 -9.81
CA GLY A 30 2.10 -4.26 -10.87
C GLY A 30 1.15 -3.09 -10.62
N MET A 31 0.92 -2.36 -11.70
CA MET A 31 0.21 -1.10 -11.69
C MET A 31 -1.28 -1.25 -11.34
N GLY A 32 -1.75 -0.42 -10.41
CA GLY A 32 -3.17 -0.20 -10.14
C GLY A 32 -3.83 -1.20 -9.19
N ASN A 33 -3.09 -2.15 -8.62
CA ASN A 33 -3.62 -3.05 -7.60
C ASN A 33 -2.51 -3.57 -6.67
N GLU A 34 -1.99 -2.67 -5.85
CA GLU A 34 -1.00 -2.99 -4.82
C GLU A 34 -1.53 -2.57 -3.44
N SER A 35 -1.22 -3.38 -2.43
CA SER A 35 -1.48 -3.07 -1.03
C SER A 35 -0.23 -3.43 -0.24
N ARG A 36 0.33 -2.48 0.48
CA ARG A 36 1.56 -2.65 1.24
C ARG A 36 1.32 -2.28 2.70
N VAL A 37 1.73 -3.15 3.61
CA VAL A 37 1.76 -2.87 5.04
C VAL A 37 3.20 -2.97 5.54
N TRP A 38 3.64 -2.03 6.38
CA TRP A 38 4.99 -2.03 6.93
C TRP A 38 5.02 -1.54 8.36
N LEU A 39 6.08 -1.92 9.06
CA LEU A 39 6.37 -1.48 10.42
C LEU A 39 7.09 -0.13 10.40
N ILE A 40 6.63 0.80 11.22
CA ILE A 40 7.30 2.06 11.50
C ILE A 40 8.05 1.88 12.82
N ARG A 41 9.36 2.17 12.82
CA ARG A 41 10.22 2.08 14.00
C ARG A 41 11.16 3.28 14.00
N GLU A 42 10.76 4.30 14.73
CA GLU A 42 11.50 5.55 14.91
C GLU A 42 11.85 5.72 16.40
N GLN A 43 12.77 6.62 16.73
CA GLN A 43 13.16 6.82 18.13
C GLN A 43 11.99 7.35 18.96
N GLY A 44 11.40 6.48 19.78
CA GLY A 44 10.26 6.79 20.64
C GLY A 44 8.88 6.64 19.98
N GLU A 45 8.83 6.27 18.69
CA GLU A 45 7.59 6.04 17.95
C GLU A 45 7.63 4.67 17.26
N ALA A 46 6.56 3.89 17.39
CA ALA A 46 6.39 2.67 16.62
C ALA A 46 5.02 2.68 15.97
N GLY A 47 4.85 1.95 14.87
CA GLY A 47 3.62 2.09 14.11
C GLY A 47 3.45 1.07 13.01
N LEU A 48 2.32 1.20 12.32
CA LEU A 48 2.02 0.57 11.04
C LEU A 48 1.81 1.64 9.99
N GLY A 49 2.44 1.46 8.84
CA GLY A 49 2.05 2.13 7.61
C GLY A 49 1.23 1.17 6.74
N LEU A 50 0.19 1.70 6.10
CA LEU A 50 -0.61 0.98 5.12
C LEU A 50 -0.72 1.85 3.87
N SER A 51 -0.35 1.31 2.72
CA SER A 51 -0.51 1.93 1.41
C SER A 51 -1.45 1.08 0.56
N LEU A 52 -2.42 1.74 -0.06
CA LEU A 52 -3.38 1.12 -0.97
C LEU A 52 -3.30 1.85 -2.30
N VAL A 53 -2.90 1.13 -3.35
CA VAL A 53 -2.82 1.60 -4.72
C VAL A 53 -3.97 1.01 -5.52
N ARG A 54 -4.80 1.86 -6.13
CA ARG A 54 -5.94 1.45 -6.94
C ARG A 54 -5.92 2.18 -8.27
N ALA A 55 -6.14 1.46 -9.37
CA ALA A 55 -6.34 2.06 -10.68
C ALA A 55 -7.53 3.03 -10.66
N THR A 56 -7.37 4.18 -11.31
CA THR A 56 -8.43 5.15 -11.53
C THR A 56 -8.55 5.44 -13.03
N PRO A 57 -9.77 5.73 -13.54
CA PRO A 57 -9.94 6.09 -14.94
C PRO A 57 -9.13 7.33 -15.31
N SER A 58 -8.58 7.34 -16.53
CA SER A 58 -7.98 8.50 -17.17
C SER A 58 -8.82 8.94 -18.36
N SER A 59 -8.90 10.24 -18.59
CA SER A 59 -9.53 10.81 -19.80
C SER A 59 -8.59 10.76 -21.02
N LYS A 60 -7.28 10.53 -20.81
CA LYS A 60 -6.28 10.43 -21.88
C LYS A 60 -6.13 8.98 -22.36
N PRO A 61 -6.22 8.70 -23.66
CA PRO A 61 -6.01 7.35 -24.20
C PRO A 61 -4.56 6.88 -23.97
N GLY A 62 -4.37 5.64 -23.54
CA GLY A 62 -3.04 5.06 -23.28
C GLY A 62 -2.37 5.53 -21.98
N VAL A 63 -3.07 6.31 -21.16
CA VAL A 63 -2.61 6.73 -19.84
C VAL A 63 -3.33 5.92 -18.76
N VAL A 64 -2.57 5.32 -17.87
CA VAL A 64 -3.07 4.62 -16.68
C VAL A 64 -2.78 5.48 -15.47
N CYS A 65 -3.83 5.79 -14.70
CA CYS A 65 -3.72 6.56 -13.48
C CYS A 65 -3.96 5.66 -12.27
N GLU A 66 -3.28 5.99 -11.18
CA GLU A 66 -3.34 5.26 -9.93
C GLU A 66 -3.55 6.23 -8.78
N ARG A 67 -4.47 5.88 -7.90
CA ARG A 67 -4.67 6.57 -6.64
C ARG A 67 -4.00 5.77 -5.54
N THR A 68 -3.12 6.43 -4.80
CA THR A 68 -2.43 5.88 -3.65
C THR A 68 -2.93 6.56 -2.39
N SER A 69 -3.46 5.76 -1.46
CA SER A 69 -3.87 6.21 -0.13
C SER A 69 -2.96 5.58 0.92
N VAL A 70 -2.31 6.43 1.70
CA VAL A 70 -1.38 6.05 2.75
C VAL A 70 -1.96 6.41 4.11
N TYR A 71 -2.11 5.40 4.95
CA TYR A 71 -2.60 5.50 6.32
C TYR A 71 -1.47 5.18 7.28
N PHE A 72 -1.46 5.89 8.40
CA PHE A 72 -0.45 5.73 9.44
C PHE A 72 -1.14 5.47 10.78
N PHE A 73 -0.80 4.35 11.40
CA PHE A 73 -1.22 3.99 12.75
C PHE A 73 0.01 3.98 13.63
N VAL A 74 0.35 5.14 14.19
CA VAL A 74 1.51 5.30 15.07
C VAL A 74 1.07 5.29 16.53
N TRP A 75 1.86 4.64 17.38
CA TRP A 75 1.72 4.62 18.82
C TRP A 75 3.03 5.14 19.45
N GLY A 76 2.89 5.95 20.50
CA GLY A 76 4.00 6.65 21.13
C GLY A 76 3.59 8.06 21.56
N THR A 77 4.58 8.92 21.83
CA THR A 77 4.38 10.31 22.26
C THR A 77 4.18 11.30 21.10
N GLY A 78 4.12 10.78 19.87
CA GLY A 78 3.95 11.56 18.65
C GLY A 78 2.52 12.01 18.36
N ASN A 79 2.39 13.03 17.51
CA ASN A 79 1.09 13.42 16.96
C ASN A 79 0.57 12.40 15.94
N PRO A 80 -0.75 12.22 15.82
CA PRO A 80 -1.32 11.41 14.76
C PRO A 80 -0.89 11.97 13.39
N ARG A 81 -0.41 11.08 12.52
CA ARG A 81 0.01 11.44 11.17
C ARG A 81 -1.21 11.50 10.26
N PRO A 82 -1.31 12.51 9.37
CA PRO A 82 -2.45 12.61 8.46
C PRO A 82 -2.42 11.48 7.43
N THR A 83 -3.60 11.02 7.04
CA THR A 83 -3.75 10.18 5.84
C THR A 83 -3.35 11.01 4.63
N VAL A 84 -2.44 10.48 3.82
CA VAL A 84 -1.99 11.13 2.58
C VAL A 84 -2.63 10.39 1.41
N THR A 85 -3.35 11.10 0.55
CA THR A 85 -3.85 10.52 -0.69
C THR A 85 -3.34 11.36 -1.85
N TYR A 86 -2.74 10.70 -2.82
CA TYR A 86 -2.26 11.30 -4.05
C TYR A 86 -2.62 10.41 -5.24
N CYS A 87 -2.53 10.97 -6.43
CA CYS A 87 -2.94 10.30 -7.64
C CYS A 87 -1.93 10.65 -8.73
N ASP A 88 -1.33 9.62 -9.32
CA ASP A 88 -0.28 9.71 -10.33
C ASP A 88 -0.71 9.02 -11.61
N CYS A 89 -0.36 9.61 -12.75
CA CYS A 89 -0.66 9.08 -14.07
C CYS A 89 0.63 8.72 -14.81
N TYR A 90 0.55 7.63 -15.55
CA TYR A 90 1.65 7.11 -16.34
C TYR A 90 1.17 6.76 -17.74
N GLN A 91 1.96 7.09 -18.74
CA GLN A 91 1.75 6.65 -20.10
C GLN A 91 2.46 5.30 -20.30
N LEU A 92 1.69 4.31 -20.74
CA LEU A 92 2.22 3.00 -21.09
C LEU A 92 2.59 3.00 -22.58
N THR A 93 3.88 3.05 -22.88
CA THR A 93 4.39 2.82 -24.23
C THR A 93 4.94 1.40 -24.33
N PRO A 94 5.07 0.81 -25.53
CA PRO A 94 5.59 -0.56 -25.70
C PRO A 94 7.01 -0.76 -25.13
N THR A 95 7.76 0.33 -24.94
CA THR A 95 9.17 0.31 -24.54
C THR A 95 9.43 0.96 -23.18
N ALA A 96 8.48 1.73 -22.62
CA ALA A 96 8.68 2.47 -21.38
C ALA A 96 7.37 2.84 -20.67
N ILE A 97 7.48 3.05 -19.36
CA ILE A 97 6.47 3.69 -18.51
C ILE A 97 6.93 5.14 -18.30
N VAL A 98 6.17 6.11 -18.79
CA VAL A 98 6.51 7.54 -18.68
C VAL A 98 5.60 8.19 -17.66
N TYR A 99 6.16 8.90 -16.69
CA TYR A 99 5.37 9.68 -15.72
C TYR A 99 4.76 10.91 -16.38
N GLU A 100 3.43 11.04 -16.34
CA GLU A 100 2.67 12.15 -16.94
C GLU A 100 2.33 13.26 -15.93
N GLY A 101 2.46 12.98 -14.63
CA GLY A 101 2.10 13.91 -13.56
C GLY A 101 0.91 13.44 -12.72
N ALA A 102 0.43 14.35 -11.87
CA ALA A 102 -0.73 14.08 -11.03
C ALA A 102 -2.03 13.98 -11.85
N CYS A 103 -3.01 13.24 -11.31
CA CYS A 103 -4.35 13.20 -11.89
C CYS A 103 -4.98 14.60 -11.92
N ALA A 104 -5.76 14.87 -12.97
CA ALA A 104 -6.59 16.09 -13.00
C ALA A 104 -7.59 16.07 -11.83
N PRO A 105 -7.84 17.23 -11.20
CA PRO A 105 -8.80 17.34 -10.09
C PRO A 105 -10.24 16.98 -10.52
#